data_AF-A0A7K3CSP9-F1
#
_entry.id   AF-A0A7K3CSP9-F1
#
_cell.length_a   1.000
_cell.length_b   1.000
_cell.length_c   1.000
_cell.angle_alpha   90.00
_cell.angle_beta   90.00
_cell.angle_gamma   90.00
#
_symmetry.space_group_name_H-M   'P 1'
#
loop_
_entity.id
_entity.type
_entity.pdbx_description
1 polymer ?
#
loop_
_entity_poly.entity_id
_entity_poly.type
_entity_poly.pdbx_seq_one_letter_code
_entity_poly.pdbx_strand_id
1 'polypeptide(L)'
;NVDVHYSSGIANHFFYLLSEGSGKKRINGVNYNSPTADGSKVLGIGRGKAEKIWYKALTTYFTSTTNYKAARKGTLSAAKDLYGANSTEYKRVAAAWKGVNVK
;
A
#
# COMPACT_ATOMS: atom_id res chain seq x y z
N ASN A 1 -16.35 7.85 14.99
CA ASN A 1 -15.41 6.76 14.68
C ASN A 1 -16.10 5.81 13.73
N VAL A 2 -15.48 5.48 12.59
CA VAL A 2 -15.91 4.33 11.78
C VAL A 2 -15.32 3.10 12.44
N ASP A 3 -16.06 2.00 12.47
CA ASP A 3 -15.58 0.74 13.03
C ASP A 3 -14.25 0.31 12.39
N VAL A 4 -13.34 -0.18 13.23
CA VAL A 4 -11.96 -0.47 12.84
C VAL A 4 -11.88 -1.67 11.89
N HIS A 5 -12.79 -2.64 12.00
CA HIS A 5 -12.83 -3.80 11.14
C HIS A 5 -13.41 -3.46 9.76
N TYR A 6 -14.38 -2.55 9.69
CA TYR A 6 -14.88 -2.04 8.41
C TYR A 6 -13.86 -1.13 7.71
N SER A 7 -13.23 -0.21 8.45
CA SER A 7 -12.26 0.72 7.87
C SER A 7 -10.95 0.03 7.44
N SER A 8 -10.54 -1.05 8.12
CA SER A 8 -9.30 -1.80 7.82
C SER A 8 -9.13 -2.20 6.35
N GLY A 9 -10.24 -2.40 5.62
CA GLY A 9 -10.25 -2.78 4.21
C GLY A 9 -9.42 -1.87 3.30
N ILE A 10 -9.33 -0.57 3.60
CA ILE A 10 -8.53 0.38 2.81
C ILE A 10 -7.03 0.06 2.90
N ALA A 11 -6.51 -0.15 4.11
CA ALA A 11 -5.10 -0.49 4.32
C ALA A 11 -4.76 -1.90 3.83
N ASN A 12 -5.68 -2.86 4.01
CA ASN A 12 -5.53 -4.22 3.49
C ASN A 12 -5.43 -4.21 1.95
N HIS A 13 -6.30 -3.43 1.30
CA HIS A 13 -6.29 -3.30 -0.15
C HIS A 13 -5.04 -2.56 -0.65
N PHE A 14 -4.59 -1.50 0.05
CA PHE A 14 -3.32 -0.84 -0.23
C PHE A 14 -2.16 -1.85 -0.22
N PHE A 15 -2.07 -2.68 0.83
CA PHE A 15 -0.98 -3.64 0.98
C PHE A 15 -1.03 -4.71 -0.13
N TYR A 16 -2.21 -5.20 -0.48
CA TYR A 16 -2.38 -6.12 -1.62
C TYR A 16 -1.90 -5.46 -2.94
N LEU A 17 -2.32 -4.23 -3.22
CA LEU A 17 -1.91 -3.52 -4.44
C LEU A 17 -0.40 -3.27 -4.48
N LEU A 18 0.20 -2.91 -3.35
CA LEU A 18 1.65 -2.70 -3.27
C LEU A 18 2.42 -4.01 -3.47
N SER A 19 1.98 -5.11 -2.87
CA SER A 19 2.66 -6.40 -2.95
C SER A 19 2.47 -7.07 -4.31
N GLU A 20 1.22 -7.20 -4.76
CA GLU A 20 0.85 -8.05 -5.90
C GLU A 20 0.53 -7.22 -7.16
N GLY A 21 0.14 -5.95 -7.04
CA GLY A 21 -0.41 -5.13 -8.12
C GLY A 21 -1.92 -5.31 -8.33
N SER A 22 -2.52 -4.49 -9.21
CA SER A 22 -3.94 -4.61 -9.58
C SER A 22 -4.16 -5.55 -10.77
N GLY A 23 -5.41 -5.95 -10.97
CA GLY A 23 -5.86 -6.73 -12.12
C GLY A 23 -5.80 -8.26 -11.92
N LYS A 24 -6.28 -8.97 -12.94
CA LYS A 24 -6.46 -10.43 -12.93
C LYS A 24 -5.12 -11.15 -12.76
N LYS A 25 -5.06 -12.08 -11.81
CA LYS A 25 -3.92 -12.99 -11.59
C LYS A 25 -4.38 -14.28 -10.94
N ARG A 26 -3.55 -15.32 -11.04
CA ARG A 26 -3.74 -16.58 -10.33
C ARG A 26 -2.59 -16.77 -9.35
N ILE A 27 -2.89 -16.87 -8.05
CA ILE A 27 -1.91 -17.13 -6.98
C ILE A 27 -2.32 -18.43 -6.30
N ASN A 28 -1.43 -19.43 -6.28
CA ASN A 28 -1.69 -20.75 -5.68
C ASN A 28 -3.01 -21.40 -6.14
N GLY A 29 -3.34 -21.27 -7.42
CA GLY A 29 -4.58 -21.82 -8.00
C GLY A 29 -5.83 -20.95 -7.79
N VAL A 30 -5.77 -19.90 -6.98
CA VAL A 30 -6.89 -18.99 -6.72
C VAL A 30 -6.83 -17.78 -7.64
N ASN A 31 -7.97 -17.44 -8.26
CA ASN A 31 -8.11 -16.27 -9.13
C ASN A 31 -8.37 -15.01 -8.30
N TYR A 32 -7.59 -13.96 -8.52
CA TYR A 32 -7.75 -12.64 -7.91
C TYR A 32 -7.85 -11.57 -8.99
N ASN A 33 -8.54 -10.45 -8.73
CA ASN A 33 -8.67 -9.34 -9.68
C ASN A 33 -8.60 -7.94 -9.06
N SER A 34 -8.25 -7.80 -7.76
CA SER A 34 -8.38 -6.56 -6.96
C SER A 34 -8.17 -5.26 -7.74
N PRO A 35 -9.26 -4.61 -8.19
CA PRO A 35 -9.20 -3.43 -9.05
C PRO A 35 -8.95 -2.17 -8.21
N THR A 36 -8.35 -1.14 -8.78
CA THR A 36 -8.25 0.15 -8.08
C THR A 36 -9.57 0.92 -8.14
N ALA A 37 -9.74 1.83 -7.19
CA ALA A 37 -10.90 2.72 -7.11
C ALA A 37 -11.11 3.58 -8.36
N ASP A 38 -10.05 3.85 -9.11
CA ASP A 38 -10.04 4.68 -10.33
C ASP A 38 -9.79 3.90 -11.63
N GLY A 39 -9.74 2.56 -11.58
CA GLY A 39 -9.44 1.70 -12.74
C GLY A 39 -7.98 1.72 -13.23
N SER A 40 -7.09 2.50 -12.60
CA SER A 40 -5.67 2.52 -12.94
C SER A 40 -4.93 1.19 -12.66
N LYS A 41 -3.86 0.96 -13.43
CA LYS A 41 -2.99 -0.21 -13.21
C LYS A 41 -1.92 0.08 -12.16
N VAL A 42 -1.86 -0.75 -11.12
CA VAL A 42 -0.76 -0.77 -10.14
C VAL A 42 0.09 -2.01 -10.40
N LEU A 43 1.41 -1.83 -10.51
CA LEU A 43 2.35 -2.95 -10.54
C LEU A 43 2.92 -3.14 -9.13
N GLY A 44 2.93 -4.39 -8.66
CA GLY A 44 3.44 -4.72 -7.34
C GLY A 44 4.97 -4.68 -7.24
N ILE A 45 5.49 -4.60 -6.01
CA ILE A 45 6.93 -4.69 -5.69
C ILE A 45 7.30 -6.01 -5.01
N GLY A 46 6.34 -6.93 -4.87
CA GLY A 46 6.49 -8.18 -4.13
C GLY A 46 6.32 -8.01 -2.62
N ARG A 47 5.89 -9.09 -1.95
CA ARG A 47 5.58 -9.10 -0.52
C ARG A 47 6.76 -8.68 0.35
N GLY A 48 7.95 -9.23 0.12
CA GLY A 48 9.12 -8.94 0.95
C GLY A 48 9.51 -7.46 0.98
N LYS A 49 9.32 -6.71 -0.11
CA LYS A 49 9.55 -5.25 -0.10
C LYS A 49 8.39 -4.50 0.54
N ALA A 50 7.15 -4.91 0.26
CA ALA A 50 5.94 -4.31 0.85
C ALA A 50 5.94 -4.41 2.39
N GLU A 51 6.30 -5.58 2.93
CA GLU A 51 6.39 -5.84 4.37
C GLU A 51 7.45 -4.95 5.03
N LYS A 52 8.64 -4.82 4.43
CA LYS A 52 9.70 -3.92 4.94
C LYS A 52 9.23 -2.46 5.00
N ILE A 53 8.53 -1.99 3.98
CA ILE A 53 7.99 -0.62 3.95
C ILE A 53 6.93 -0.44 5.03
N TRP A 54 5.96 -1.37 5.13
CA TRP A 54 4.89 -1.29 6.12
C TRP A 54 5.43 -1.33 7.54
N TYR A 55 6.35 -2.26 7.83
CA TYR A 55 6.96 -2.42 9.14
C TYR A 55 7.76 -1.17 9.58
N LYS A 56 8.59 -0.61 8.69
CA LYS A 56 9.30 0.64 8.99
C LYS A 56 8.33 1.81 9.17
N ALA A 57 7.27 1.89 8.37
CA ALA A 57 6.24 2.91 8.54
C ALA A 57 5.57 2.83 9.91
N LEU A 58 5.15 1.62 10.30
CA LEU A 58 4.51 1.33 11.57
C LEU A 58 5.38 1.68 12.78
N THR A 59 6.66 1.32 12.74
CA THR A 59 7.56 1.45 13.90
C THR A 59 8.25 2.81 14.01
N THR A 60 8.35 3.57 12.90
CA THR A 60 9.14 4.81 12.86
C THR A 60 8.29 6.07 12.63
N TYR A 61 7.22 6.00 11.82
CA TYR A 61 6.47 7.20 11.41
C TYR A 61 5.02 7.22 11.89
N PHE A 62 4.43 6.08 12.23
CA PHE A 62 3.07 6.04 12.73
C PHE A 62 3.04 6.39 14.21
N THR A 63 2.04 7.18 14.59
CA THR A 63 1.68 7.49 15.98
C THR A 63 0.31 6.92 16.31
N SER A 64 -0.12 7.05 17.57
CA SER A 64 -1.46 6.64 18.03
C SER A 64 -2.61 7.37 17.31
N THR A 65 -2.34 8.47 16.60
CA THR A 65 -3.35 9.28 15.89
C THR A 65 -3.24 9.16 14.36
N THR A 66 -2.52 8.16 13.86
CA THR A 66 -2.32 7.96 12.41
C THR A 66 -3.64 7.67 11.69
N ASN A 67 -4.03 8.56 10.77
CA ASN A 67 -5.10 8.33 9.79
C ASN A 67 -4.52 7.93 8.42
N TYR A 68 -5.36 7.64 7.41
CA TYR A 68 -4.85 7.19 6.09
C TYR A 68 -3.96 8.19 5.36
N LYS A 69 -4.22 9.50 5.49
CA LYS A 69 -3.33 10.52 4.89
C LYS A 69 -1.96 10.51 5.56
N ALA A 70 -1.92 10.34 6.89
CA ALA A 70 -0.68 10.18 7.64
C ALA A 70 0.02 8.84 7.31
N ALA A 71 -0.74 7.76 7.19
CA ALA A 71 -0.22 6.45 6.80
C ALA A 71 0.43 6.48 5.40
N ARG A 72 -0.19 7.19 4.45
CA ARG A 72 0.39 7.48 3.14
C ARG A 72 1.73 8.21 3.24
N LYS A 73 1.79 9.28 4.03
CA LYS A 73 3.04 10.01 4.25
C LYS A 73 4.11 9.12 4.88
N GLY A 74 3.78 8.37 5.93
CA GLY A 74 4.72 7.51 6.64
C GLY A 74 5.27 6.38 5.77
N THR A 75 4.43 5.74 4.95
CA THR A 75 4.89 4.70 4.00
C THR A 75 5.73 5.27 2.85
N LEU A 76 5.46 6.49 2.38
CA LEU A 76 6.33 7.17 1.41
C LEU A 76 7.70 7.52 2.02
N SER A 77 7.73 8.00 3.26
CA SER A 77 8.99 8.23 3.99
C SER A 77 9.75 6.92 4.18
N ALA A 78 9.07 5.83 4.57
CA ALA A 78 9.70 4.52 4.70
C ALA A 78 10.28 4.00 3.38
N ALA A 79 9.55 4.15 2.28
CA ALA A 79 10.06 3.77 0.96
C ALA A 79 11.24 4.64 0.51
N LYS A 80 11.20 5.95 0.80
CA LYS A 80 12.31 6.87 0.52
C LYS A 80 13.57 6.47 1.29
N ASP A 81 13.45 6.17 2.58
CA ASP A 81 14.59 5.76 3.40
C ASP A 81 15.17 4.41 2.97
N LEU A 82 14.33 3.45 2.60
CA LEU A 82 14.78 2.10 2.24
C LEU A 82 15.34 2.01 0.82
N TYR A 83 14.79 2.78 -0.12
CA TYR A 83 15.05 2.60 -1.55
C TYR A 83 15.38 3.90 -2.31
N GLY A 84 15.16 5.07 -1.70
CA GLY A 84 15.36 6.38 -2.31
C GLY A 84 14.07 7.01 -2.88
N ALA A 85 14.02 8.35 -2.94
CA ALA A 85 12.82 9.09 -3.37
C ALA A 85 12.44 8.88 -4.85
N ASN A 86 13.42 8.54 -5.69
CA ASN A 86 13.21 8.32 -7.13
C ASN A 86 12.99 6.83 -7.49
N SER A 87 12.99 5.95 -6.48
CA SER A 87 12.89 4.50 -6.64
C SER A 87 11.56 4.04 -7.22
N THR A 88 11.56 2.82 -7.76
CA THR A 88 10.33 2.15 -8.16
C THR A 88 9.39 1.98 -6.98
N GLU A 89 9.91 1.62 -5.81
CA GLU A 89 9.18 1.37 -4.57
C GLU A 89 8.44 2.61 -4.09
N TYR A 90 9.10 3.77 -4.05
CA TYR A 90 8.45 5.04 -3.68
C TYR A 90 7.28 5.35 -4.62
N LYS A 91 7.49 5.20 -5.93
CA LYS A 91 6.46 5.40 -6.95
C LYS A 91 5.31 4.39 -6.81
N ARG A 92 5.60 3.13 -6.45
CA ARG A 92 4.55 2.10 -6.24
C ARG A 92 3.77 2.31 -4.96
N VAL A 93 4.38 2.79 -3.88
CA VAL A 93 3.64 3.20 -2.67
C VAL A 93 2.66 4.32 -3.00
N ALA A 94 3.11 5.35 -3.74
CA ALA A 94 2.24 6.43 -4.17
C ALA A 94 1.06 5.92 -5.03
N ALA A 95 1.34 5.03 -5.98
CA ALA A 95 0.32 4.45 -6.86
C ALA A 95 -0.68 3.56 -6.11
N ALA A 96 -0.22 2.74 -5.16
CA ALA A 96 -1.09 1.86 -4.37
C ALA A 96 -2.05 2.66 -3.48
N TRP A 97 -1.59 3.75 -2.83
CA TRP A 97 -2.48 4.63 -2.05
C TRP A 97 -3.51 5.33 -2.92
N LYS A 98 -3.10 5.85 -4.09
CA LYS A 98 -4.03 6.41 -5.07
C LYS A 98 -5.07 5.36 -5.48
N GLY A 99 -4.64 4.12 -5.67
CA GLY A 99 -5.49 2.99 -6.04
C GLY A 99 -6.58 2.65 -5.02
N VAL A 100 -6.42 3.06 -3.75
CA VAL A 100 -7.47 2.95 -2.71
C VAL A 100 -8.12 4.29 -2.36
N ASN A 101 -8.01 5.27 -3.27
CA ASN A 101 -8.56 6.61 -3.14
C ASN A 101 -8.05 7.42 -1.93
N VAL A 102 -6.79 7.18 -1.53
CA VAL A 102 -6.09 7.99 -0.53
C VAL A 102 -5.00 8.80 -1.23
N LYS A 103 -5.16 10.12 -1.24
CA LYS A 103 -4.32 11.07 -2.00
C LYS A 103 -3.47 11.91 -1.05
#